data_AF-A0A928WEV7-F1
#
_entry.id   AF-A0A928WEV7-F1
#
_cell.length_a   1.000
_cell.length_b   1.000
_cell.length_c   1.000
_cell.angle_alpha   90.00
_cell.angle_beta   90.00
_cell.angle_gamma   90.00
#
_symmetry.space_group_name_H-M   'P 1'
#
loop_
_entity.id
_entity.type
_entity.pdbx_description
1 polymer ?
#
loop_
_entity_poly.entity_id
_entity_poly.type
_entity_poly.pdbx_seq_one_letter_code
_entity_poly.pdbx_strand_id
1 'polypeptide(L)'
;MEQLTLRQDLRYLSCLTYQGIIKERGLFRPSKAWCPQCFEARRQENKVIYEPLLWSFKDVNYCLQHNCQLCDRCPHCDSQQRAIANHSYLGFCDRCKHWLGCDTNNTETKINETESQTIIGIGELIATAPLLNSPPTLRDLMIKLQLIQGYRHWE
;
A
#
# COMPACT_ATOMS: atom_id res chain seq x y z
N MET A 1 20.61 12.79 -5.08
CA MET A 1 19.90 12.50 -3.82
C MET A 1 20.65 11.44 -2.99
N GLU A 2 21.03 10.30 -3.58
CA GLU A 2 21.87 9.26 -2.92
C GLU A 2 23.24 9.76 -2.47
N GLN A 3 23.99 10.47 -3.33
CA GLN A 3 25.29 11.07 -2.97
C GLN A 3 25.22 12.09 -1.83
N LEU A 4 24.06 12.75 -1.64
CA LEU A 4 23.86 13.76 -0.59
C LEU A 4 23.48 13.13 0.77
N THR A 5 23.06 11.86 0.76
CA THR A 5 22.62 11.12 1.95
C THR A 5 23.57 9.98 2.31
N LEU A 6 24.63 9.77 1.50
CA LEU A 6 25.56 8.64 1.59
C LEU A 6 24.88 7.27 1.53
N ARG A 7 23.61 7.21 1.08
CA ARG A 7 22.84 5.98 0.92
C ARG A 7 22.81 5.58 -0.55
N GLN A 8 23.05 4.30 -0.83
CA GLN A 8 23.04 3.75 -2.20
C GLN A 8 21.72 3.03 -2.54
N ASP A 9 20.79 2.97 -1.60
CA ASP A 9 19.57 2.17 -1.67
C ASP A 9 18.28 3.01 -1.80
N LEU A 10 18.38 4.34 -1.83
CA LEU A 10 17.20 5.21 -1.88
C LEU A 10 16.36 4.99 -3.15
N ARG A 11 16.97 4.58 -4.26
CA ARG A 11 16.24 4.21 -5.47
C ARG A 11 15.29 3.03 -5.26
N TYR A 12 15.62 2.09 -4.36
CA TYR A 12 14.80 0.91 -4.02
C TYR A 12 13.74 1.23 -2.96
N LEU A 13 13.94 2.33 -2.23
CA LEU A 13 13.00 2.88 -1.26
C LEU A 13 12.06 3.94 -1.87
N SER A 14 12.13 4.14 -3.19
CA SER A 14 11.31 5.08 -3.95
C SER A 14 10.81 4.42 -5.24
N CYS A 15 9.78 4.97 -5.87
CA CYS A 15 9.34 4.50 -7.20
C CYS A 15 10.33 4.81 -8.33
N LEU A 16 11.49 5.39 -8.03
CA LEU A 16 12.55 5.67 -9.02
C LEU A 16 13.05 4.40 -9.70
N THR A 17 12.99 3.24 -9.03
CA THR A 17 13.31 1.94 -9.65
C THR A 17 12.42 1.66 -10.88
N TYR A 18 11.21 2.22 -10.93
CA TYR A 18 10.24 2.02 -12.01
C TYR A 18 10.07 3.25 -12.91
N GLN A 19 11.00 4.21 -12.83
CA GLN A 19 10.94 5.44 -13.63
C GLN A 19 10.93 5.12 -15.13
N GLY A 20 9.92 5.60 -15.84
CA GLY A 20 9.71 5.34 -17.27
C GLY A 20 8.81 4.13 -17.59
N ILE A 21 8.48 3.32 -16.59
CA ILE A 21 7.51 2.22 -16.69
C ILE A 21 6.19 2.60 -16.06
N ILE A 22 6.25 3.09 -14.83
CA ILE A 22 5.08 3.51 -14.07
C ILE A 22 5.05 5.04 -14.11
N LYS A 23 3.95 5.62 -14.60
CA LYS A 23 3.72 7.06 -14.44
C LYS A 23 3.46 7.32 -12.96
N GLU A 24 4.40 7.96 -12.28
CA GLU A 24 4.32 8.26 -10.84
C GLU A 24 3.12 9.15 -10.49
N ARG A 25 2.70 10.02 -11.42
CA ARG A 25 1.56 10.92 -11.23
C ARG A 25 0.26 10.11 -11.11
N GLY A 26 -0.33 10.14 -9.91
CA GLY A 26 -1.62 9.51 -9.61
C GLY A 26 -1.52 8.09 -9.07
N LEU A 27 -0.30 7.55 -8.90
CA LEU A 27 -0.07 6.22 -8.34
C LEU A 27 -0.39 6.17 -6.83
N PHE A 28 -0.02 7.22 -6.12
CA PHE A 28 -0.19 7.32 -4.67
C PHE A 28 -1.44 8.13 -4.29
N ARG A 29 -2.04 7.75 -3.18
CA ARG A 29 -3.13 8.48 -2.55
C ARG A 29 -2.64 9.83 -2.01
N PRO A 30 -3.45 10.90 -2.10
CA PRO A 30 -3.15 12.17 -1.45
C PRO A 30 -3.39 12.11 0.07
N SER A 31 -4.18 11.14 0.53
CA SER A 31 -4.55 10.89 1.92
C SER A 31 -4.03 9.54 2.39
N LYS A 32 -3.89 9.41 3.71
CA LYS A 32 -3.59 8.15 4.36
C LYS A 32 -4.79 7.20 4.26
N ALA A 33 -4.52 5.93 4.05
CA ALA A 33 -5.50 4.85 4.12
C ALA A 33 -5.03 3.77 5.11
N TRP A 34 -5.96 3.12 5.80
CA TRP A 34 -5.63 2.03 6.73
C TRP A 34 -6.74 0.99 6.82
N CYS A 35 -6.36 -0.20 7.26
CA CYS A 35 -7.33 -1.21 7.69
C CYS A 35 -7.51 -1.10 9.22
N PRO A 36 -8.73 -0.77 9.71
CA PRO A 36 -9.00 -0.68 11.15
C PRO A 36 -8.73 -2.00 11.89
N GLN A 37 -9.06 -3.14 11.27
CA GLN A 37 -8.86 -4.47 11.85
C GLN A 37 -7.37 -4.83 11.94
N CYS A 38 -6.55 -4.49 10.94
CA CYS A 38 -5.10 -4.68 11.02
C CYS A 38 -4.47 -3.87 12.16
N PHE A 39 -4.93 -2.64 12.38
CA PHE A 39 -4.46 -1.84 13.50
C PHE A 39 -4.87 -2.46 14.83
N GLU A 40 -6.13 -2.85 14.97
CA GLU A 40 -6.64 -3.46 16.21
C GLU A 40 -5.93 -4.76 16.56
N ALA A 41 -5.80 -5.68 15.58
CA ALA A 41 -5.09 -6.94 15.76
C ALA A 41 -3.65 -6.72 16.25
N ARG A 42 -2.91 -5.77 15.64
CA ARG A 42 -1.54 -5.47 16.08
C ARG A 42 -1.49 -4.87 17.48
N ARG A 43 -2.46 -4.02 17.83
CA ARG A 43 -2.57 -3.44 19.17
C ARG A 43 -2.82 -4.51 20.22
N GLN A 44 -3.76 -5.42 19.97
CA GLN A 44 -4.08 -6.54 20.85
C GLN A 44 -2.90 -7.49 21.04
N GLU A 45 -2.14 -7.73 19.97
CA GLU A 45 -0.92 -8.54 20.00
C GLU A 45 0.30 -7.81 20.61
N ASN A 46 0.14 -6.56 21.08
CA ASN A 46 1.24 -5.69 21.54
C ASN A 46 2.40 -5.60 20.53
N LYS A 47 2.09 -5.68 19.24
CA LYS A 47 3.07 -5.51 18.16
C LYS A 47 3.21 -4.06 17.76
N VAL A 48 4.34 -3.74 17.14
CA VAL A 48 4.56 -2.42 16.55
C VAL A 48 3.46 -2.14 15.51
N ILE A 49 2.75 -1.03 15.70
CA ILE A 49 1.79 -0.52 14.73
C ILE A 49 2.57 -0.04 13.52
N TYR A 50 2.21 -0.54 12.35
CA TYR A 50 2.87 -0.22 11.10
C TYR A 50 1.83 -0.03 10.00
N GLU A 51 2.12 0.91 9.10
CA GLU A 51 1.33 1.23 7.92
C GLU A 51 2.03 0.69 6.68
N PRO A 52 1.53 -0.40 6.07
CA PRO A 52 2.09 -0.93 4.85
C PRO A 52 2.17 0.11 3.74
N LEU A 53 3.33 0.15 3.05
CA LEU A 53 3.51 0.96 1.85
C LEU A 53 2.42 0.66 0.81
N LEU A 54 1.94 -0.59 0.74
CA LEU A 54 0.85 -1.03 -0.11
C LEU A 54 -0.40 -0.13 0.01
N TRP A 55 -0.75 0.33 1.22
CA TRP A 55 -1.93 1.18 1.44
C TRP A 55 -1.78 2.60 0.90
N SER A 56 -0.57 3.05 0.58
CA SER A 56 -0.35 4.35 -0.05
C SER A 56 -0.76 4.39 -1.52
N PHE A 57 -0.97 3.24 -2.17
CA PHE A 57 -1.35 3.16 -3.58
C PHE A 57 -2.84 3.45 -3.77
N LYS A 58 -3.17 4.25 -4.79
CA LYS A 58 -4.54 4.68 -5.10
C LYS A 58 -5.46 3.51 -5.46
N ASP A 59 -4.92 2.49 -6.12
CA ASP A 59 -5.70 1.34 -6.59
C ASP A 59 -5.84 0.24 -5.51
N VAL A 60 -5.18 0.40 -4.35
CA VAL A 60 -5.31 -0.53 -3.22
C VAL A 60 -6.42 -0.06 -2.30
N ASN A 61 -7.68 -0.36 -2.64
CA ASN A 61 -8.85 0.08 -1.87
C ASN A 61 -9.26 -0.89 -0.75
N TYR A 62 -8.70 -2.10 -0.73
CA TYR A 62 -9.10 -3.15 0.20
C TYR A 62 -7.91 -3.76 0.93
N CYS A 63 -8.19 -4.26 2.14
CA CYS A 63 -7.30 -5.14 2.87
C CYS A 63 -7.64 -6.59 2.54
N LEU A 64 -6.73 -7.31 1.87
CA LEU A 64 -6.91 -8.74 1.57
C LEU A 64 -6.84 -9.64 2.82
N GLN A 65 -6.21 -9.16 3.91
CA GLN A 65 -6.13 -9.93 5.16
C GLN A 65 -7.48 -10.00 5.89
N HIS A 66 -8.26 -8.91 5.84
CA HIS A 66 -9.51 -8.75 6.59
C HIS A 66 -10.73 -8.57 5.69
N ASN A 67 -10.56 -8.74 4.37
CA ASN A 67 -11.60 -8.60 3.34
C ASN A 67 -12.52 -7.38 3.54
N CYS A 68 -11.92 -6.22 3.80
CA CYS A 68 -12.65 -4.98 4.05
C CYS A 68 -12.04 -3.80 3.30
N GLN A 69 -12.85 -2.77 3.07
CA GLN A 69 -12.38 -1.52 2.48
C GLN A 69 -11.46 -0.78 3.46
N LEU A 70 -10.40 -0.18 2.92
CA LEU A 70 -9.53 0.71 3.70
C LEU A 70 -10.26 2.02 4.02
N CYS A 71 -10.10 2.48 5.25
CA CYS A 71 -10.61 3.77 5.70
C CYS A 71 -9.58 4.88 5.40
N ASP A 72 -10.06 6.08 5.05
CA ASP A 72 -9.25 7.29 4.92
C ASP A 72 -9.73 8.44 5.84
N ARG A 73 -10.84 8.23 6.53
CA ARG A 73 -11.49 9.19 7.44
C ARG A 73 -11.60 8.62 8.85
N CYS A 74 -11.37 9.48 9.84
CA CYS A 74 -11.46 9.10 11.23
C CYS A 74 -12.91 8.81 11.62
N PRO A 75 -13.24 7.65 12.22
CA PRO A 75 -14.61 7.34 12.61
C PRO A 75 -15.14 8.22 13.76
N HIS A 76 -14.27 8.92 14.49
CA HIS A 76 -14.63 9.75 15.65
C HIS A 76 -14.87 11.23 15.31
N CYS A 77 -14.23 11.75 14.27
CA CYS A 77 -14.29 13.18 13.93
C CYS A 77 -14.40 13.47 12.44
N ASP A 78 -14.54 12.43 11.62
CA ASP A 78 -14.66 12.45 10.15
C ASP A 78 -13.52 13.18 9.41
N SER A 79 -12.44 13.55 10.11
CA SER A 79 -11.31 14.18 9.45
C SER A 79 -10.62 13.19 8.51
N GLN A 80 -10.33 13.63 7.28
CA GLN A 80 -9.48 12.89 6.37
C GLN A 80 -8.04 12.94 6.86
N GLN A 81 -7.38 11.79 6.93
CA GLN A 81 -6.02 11.71 7.46
C GLN A 81 -4.99 12.07 6.38
N ARG A 82 -4.01 12.91 6.73
CA ARG A 82 -2.96 13.33 5.78
C ARG A 82 -2.00 12.18 5.55
N ALA A 83 -1.49 12.03 4.33
CA ALA A 83 -0.50 10.99 4.00
C ALA A 83 0.81 11.15 4.81
N ILE A 84 1.19 12.40 5.11
CA ILE A 84 2.32 12.74 5.99
C ILE A 84 1.80 13.75 7.00
N ALA A 85 1.89 13.45 8.29
CA ALA A 85 1.47 14.34 9.35
C ALA A 85 2.64 14.70 10.26
N ASN A 86 2.68 15.96 10.71
CA ASN A 86 3.78 16.49 11.53
C ASN A 86 3.94 15.79 12.89
N HIS A 87 2.87 15.19 13.43
CA HIS A 87 2.83 14.55 14.75
C HIS A 87 1.88 13.33 14.77
N SER A 88 1.99 12.46 13.77
CA SER A 88 1.19 11.23 13.74
C SER A 88 1.77 10.19 14.70
N TYR A 89 0.98 9.85 15.72
CA TYR A 89 1.12 8.55 16.37
C TYR A 89 0.47 7.52 15.47
N LEU A 90 1.21 6.48 15.08
CA LEU A 90 0.72 5.42 14.20
C LEU A 90 -0.55 4.80 14.81
N GLY A 91 -1.58 4.62 13.97
CA GLY A 91 -2.89 4.13 14.43
C GLY A 91 -3.79 5.15 15.13
N PHE A 92 -3.39 6.42 15.27
CA PHE A 92 -4.23 7.47 15.87
C PHE A 92 -4.58 8.58 14.87
N CYS A 93 -5.73 9.22 15.10
CA CYS A 93 -6.18 10.36 14.32
C CYS A 93 -5.30 11.59 14.57
N ASP A 94 -4.84 12.26 13.51
CA ASP A 94 -4.00 13.46 13.62
C ASP A 94 -4.73 14.63 14.29
N ARG A 95 -6.05 14.70 14.10
CA ARG A 95 -6.92 15.75 14.66
C ARG A 95 -7.41 15.48 16.08
N CYS A 96 -8.21 14.42 16.28
CA CYS A 96 -8.84 14.15 17.58
C CYS A 96 -8.06 13.19 18.48
N LYS A 97 -6.91 12.66 18.02
CA LYS A 97 -6.03 11.75 18.76
C LYS A 97 -6.69 10.44 19.23
N HIS A 98 -7.87 10.12 18.73
CA HIS A 98 -8.51 8.83 19.00
C HIS A 98 -7.88 7.71 18.16
N TRP A 99 -7.92 6.50 18.72
CA TRP A 99 -7.49 5.29 18.05
C TRP A 99 -8.35 5.00 16.80
N LEU A 100 -7.69 4.58 15.72
CA LEU A 100 -8.29 4.36 14.40
C LEU A 100 -8.59 2.88 14.10
N GLY A 101 -8.17 1.96 14.97
CA GLY A 101 -8.49 0.54 14.85
C GLY A 101 -9.87 0.19 15.43
N CYS A 102 -10.45 -0.89 14.94
CA CYS A 102 -11.67 -1.48 15.49
C CYS A 102 -11.76 -2.98 15.15
N ASP A 103 -12.35 -3.76 16.05
CA ASP A 103 -12.64 -5.19 15.84
C ASP A 103 -13.93 -5.43 15.06
N THR A 104 -14.83 -4.45 15.03
CA THR A 104 -16.12 -4.61 14.37
C THR A 104 -15.92 -4.74 12.87
N ASN A 105 -16.48 -5.81 12.29
CA ASN A 105 -16.50 -6.07 10.85
C ASN A 105 -16.95 -4.80 10.12
N ASN A 106 -15.97 -4.05 9.58
CA ASN A 106 -16.24 -3.05 8.57
C ASN A 106 -16.68 -3.85 7.34
N THR A 107 -17.99 -4.14 7.28
CA THR A 107 -18.71 -4.97 6.31
C THR A 107 -17.80 -5.81 5.43
N GLU A 108 -17.65 -7.11 5.72
CA GLU A 108 -16.94 -8.04 4.82
C GLU A 108 -17.39 -7.75 3.39
N THR A 109 -16.48 -7.21 2.60
CA THR A 109 -16.79 -6.70 1.29
C THR A 109 -16.35 -7.76 0.29
N LYS A 110 -17.23 -8.08 -0.65
CA LYS A 110 -16.86 -8.95 -1.76
C LYS A 110 -15.88 -8.21 -2.66
N ILE A 111 -14.59 -8.45 -2.45
CA ILE A 111 -13.51 -7.97 -3.31
C ILE A 111 -13.64 -8.72 -4.63
N ASN A 112 -13.74 -8.00 -5.74
CA ASN A 112 -13.80 -8.67 -7.03
C ASN A 112 -12.42 -9.18 -7.45
N GLU A 113 -12.41 -10.12 -8.40
CA GLU A 113 -11.17 -10.77 -8.85
C GLU A 113 -10.15 -9.77 -9.40
N THR A 114 -10.61 -8.77 -10.17
CA THR A 114 -9.71 -7.76 -10.77
C THR A 114 -9.07 -6.83 -9.72
N GLU A 115 -9.81 -6.45 -8.68
CA GLU A 115 -9.30 -5.65 -7.55
C GLU A 115 -8.29 -6.47 -6.74
N SER A 116 -8.60 -7.74 -6.48
CA SER A 116 -7.71 -8.67 -5.78
C SER A 116 -6.38 -8.83 -6.52
N GLN A 117 -6.43 -9.14 -7.83
CA GLN A 117 -5.25 -9.28 -8.69
C GLN A 117 -4.42 -8.00 -8.75
N THR A 118 -5.06 -6.83 -8.81
CA THR A 118 -4.38 -5.54 -8.79
C THR A 118 -3.62 -5.33 -7.49
N ILE A 119 -4.27 -5.59 -6.34
CA ILE A 119 -3.63 -5.43 -5.02
C ILE A 119 -2.45 -6.39 -4.85
N ILE A 120 -2.62 -7.65 -5.27
CA ILE A 120 -1.56 -8.67 -5.24
C ILE A 120 -0.38 -8.23 -6.11
N GLY A 121 -0.63 -7.85 -7.37
CA GLY A 121 0.43 -7.43 -8.29
C GLY A 121 1.21 -6.21 -7.79
N ILE A 122 0.55 -5.22 -7.18
CA ILE A 122 1.24 -4.09 -6.53
C ILE A 122 2.08 -4.58 -5.35
N GLY A 123 1.55 -5.49 -4.53
CA GLY A 123 2.28 -6.10 -3.42
C GLY A 123 3.55 -6.82 -3.87
N GLU A 124 3.47 -7.60 -4.94
CA GLU A 124 4.61 -8.30 -5.54
C GLU A 124 5.65 -7.33 -6.11
N LEU A 125 5.21 -6.25 -6.76
CA LEU A 125 6.10 -5.18 -7.25
C LEU A 125 6.87 -4.53 -6.09
N ILE A 126 6.20 -4.24 -4.97
CA ILE A 126 6.86 -3.68 -3.79
C ILE A 126 7.87 -4.68 -3.22
N ALA A 127 7.48 -5.95 -3.09
CA ALA A 127 8.35 -7.00 -2.53
C ALA A 127 9.56 -7.30 -3.43
N THR A 128 9.43 -7.13 -4.74
CA THR A 128 10.51 -7.42 -5.71
C THR A 128 11.49 -6.26 -5.85
N ALA A 129 11.09 -5.02 -5.56
CA ALA A 129 11.93 -3.83 -5.77
C ALA A 129 13.35 -3.92 -5.15
N PRO A 130 13.53 -4.40 -3.90
CA PRO A 130 14.87 -4.52 -3.30
C PRO A 130 15.77 -5.57 -3.95
N LEU A 131 15.20 -6.48 -4.76
CA LEU A 131 15.90 -7.58 -5.43
C LEU A 131 16.39 -7.20 -6.84
N LEU A 132 16.14 -5.96 -7.27
CA LEU A 132 16.49 -5.49 -8.61
C LEU A 132 17.82 -4.73 -8.55
N ASN A 133 18.83 -5.21 -9.27
CA ASN A 133 20.14 -4.54 -9.33
C ASN A 133 20.16 -3.38 -10.35
N SER A 134 19.10 -3.23 -11.14
CA SER A 134 18.91 -2.18 -12.15
C SER A 134 17.41 -1.93 -12.32
N PRO A 135 17.00 -0.76 -12.85
CA PRO A 135 15.61 -0.52 -13.25
C PRO A 135 15.15 -1.65 -14.19
N PRO A 136 14.07 -2.38 -13.89
CA PRO A 136 13.59 -3.45 -14.75
C PRO A 136 12.98 -2.84 -16.01
N THR A 137 12.85 -3.61 -17.09
CA THR A 137 11.97 -3.26 -18.21
C THR A 137 10.55 -3.78 -17.96
N LEU A 138 9.55 -3.31 -18.72
CA LEU A 138 8.19 -3.87 -18.69
C LEU A 138 8.19 -5.38 -18.95
N ARG A 139 9.04 -5.83 -19.88
CA ARG A 139 9.23 -7.25 -20.21
C ARG A 139 9.77 -8.03 -19.01
N ASP A 140 10.74 -7.49 -18.28
CA ASP A 140 11.33 -8.15 -17.11
C ASP A 140 10.29 -8.34 -16.00
N LEU A 141 9.42 -7.33 -15.79
CA LEU A 141 8.32 -7.41 -14.84
C LEU A 141 7.28 -8.44 -15.26
N MET A 142 6.90 -8.46 -16.54
CA MET A 142 5.94 -9.45 -17.07
C MET A 142 6.44 -10.89 -16.92
N ILE A 143 7.74 -11.14 -17.11
CA ILE A 143 8.33 -12.46 -16.96
C ILE A 143 8.40 -12.87 -15.48
N LYS A 144 8.83 -11.96 -14.59
CA LYS A 144 8.99 -12.27 -13.15
C LYS A 144 7.67 -12.45 -12.41
N LEU A 145 6.66 -11.64 -12.73
CA LEU A 145 5.34 -11.69 -12.07
C LEU A 145 4.44 -12.81 -12.61
N GLN A 146 4.95 -13.70 -13.48
CA GLN A 146 4.17 -14.78 -14.11
C GLN A 146 2.86 -14.29 -14.76
N LEU A 147 2.78 -13.02 -15.18
CA LEU A 147 1.60 -12.42 -15.81
C LEU A 147 1.30 -13.02 -17.21
N ILE A 148 2.13 -13.96 -17.68
CA ILE A 148 1.97 -14.73 -18.93
C ILE A 148 1.19 -16.04 -18.68
N GLN A 149 0.19 -16.04 -17.79
CA GLN A 149 -0.91 -17.01 -17.87
C GLN A 149 -2.25 -16.39 -18.32
N GLY A 150 -2.29 -15.08 -18.64
CA GLY A 150 -3.48 -14.41 -19.19
C GLY A 150 -3.47 -14.13 -20.69
N TYR A 151 -2.33 -14.32 -21.38
CA TYR A 151 -2.15 -13.94 -22.79
C TYR A 151 -2.15 -15.11 -23.79
N ARG A 152 -2.66 -16.28 -23.39
CA ARG A 152 -2.71 -17.51 -24.23
C ARG A 152 -4.12 -18.05 -24.50
N HIS A 153 -5.16 -17.26 -24.34
CA HIS A 153 -6.53 -17.65 -24.74
C HIS A 153 -7.27 -16.50 -25.44
N TRP A 154 -6.84 -16.19 -26.65
CA TRP A 154 -7.67 -15.54 -27.69
C TRP A 154 -7.23 -16.07 -29.06
N GLU A 155 -7.60 -17.32 -29.34
CA GLU A 155 -8.01 -17.79 -30.66
C GLU A 155 -9.43 -18.31 -30.54
#